data_AF-A0A9D8LXX1-F1
#
_entry.id   AF-A0A9D8LXX1-F1
#
_cell.length_a   1.000
_cell.length_b   1.000
_cell.length_c   1.000
_cell.angle_alpha   90.00
_cell.angle_beta   90.00
_cell.angle_gamma   90.00
#
_symmetry.space_group_name_H-M   'P 1'
#
loop_
_entity.id
_entity.type
_entity.pdbx_description
1 polymer ?
#
loop_
_entity_poly.entity_id
_entity_poly.type
_entity_poly.pdbx_seq_one_letter_code
_entity_poly.pdbx_strand_id
1 'polypeptide(L)'
;MRVHRPVVIPGADREGNRGPCASAPSSHDPRLQDALHGADVCIGASAGGLLGEADVAAMAERPIVFALANPDPEIDPQEARRHAAVVATGRSDQPNQIDNALAFPGVFRGLLDGRRSSLTTEMQLTAAAALSRLAPGGVEQVVPQVFDERLVPALSSAGPARTRPTHRPEPGSDSQAPGWMTLSRR
;
A
#
# COMPACT_ATOMS: atom_id res chain seq x y z
N MET A 1 19.33 -6.29 -6.69
CA MET A 1 18.50 -6.23 -7.91
C MET A 1 18.07 -4.78 -8.10
N ARG A 2 18.34 -4.17 -9.25
CA ARG A 2 17.82 -2.84 -9.59
C ARG A 2 16.57 -3.06 -10.45
N VAL A 3 15.47 -2.39 -10.11
CA VAL A 3 14.22 -2.45 -10.88
C VAL A 3 14.30 -1.38 -11.96
N HIS A 4 14.21 -1.78 -13.22
CA HIS A 4 14.31 -0.87 -14.37
C HIS A 4 12.97 -0.65 -15.06
N ARG A 5 12.12 -1.69 -15.13
CA ARG A 5 10.82 -1.67 -15.81
C ARG A 5 9.72 -2.25 -14.92
N PRO A 6 9.14 -1.46 -14.00
CA PRO A 6 7.99 -1.89 -13.22
C PRO A 6 6.69 -1.72 -14.01
N VAL A 7 5.79 -2.69 -13.91
CA VAL A 7 4.41 -2.63 -14.41
C VAL A 7 3.46 -2.67 -13.21
N VAL A 8 2.49 -1.77 -13.18
CA VAL A 8 1.44 -1.73 -12.16
C VAL A 8 0.09 -1.86 -12.85
N ILE A 9 -0.70 -2.83 -12.43
CA ILE A 9 -2.08 -3.06 -12.87
C ILE A 9 -3.01 -2.56 -11.75
N PRO A 10 -3.50 -1.31 -11.84
CA PRO A 10 -4.26 -0.70 -10.75
C PRO A 10 -5.65 -1.34 -10.61
N GLY A 11 -6.15 -1.38 -9.39
CA GLY A 11 -7.56 -1.63 -9.10
C GLY A 11 -8.46 -0.44 -9.46
N ALA A 12 -9.78 -0.65 -9.37
CA ALA A 12 -10.75 0.43 -9.53
C ALA A 12 -10.66 1.43 -8.37
N ASP A 13 -10.92 2.73 -8.62
CA ASP A 13 -10.93 3.74 -7.56
C ASP A 13 -12.24 3.70 -6.73
N ARG A 14 -12.32 4.56 -5.70
CA ARG A 14 -13.42 4.61 -4.73
C ARG A 14 -14.77 5.02 -5.33
N GLU A 15 -14.79 5.58 -6.52
CA GLU A 15 -15.99 5.98 -7.25
C GLU A 15 -16.38 4.94 -8.31
N GLY A 16 -15.65 3.82 -8.37
CA GLY A 16 -15.72 2.86 -9.48
C GLY A 16 -15.16 3.44 -10.78
N ASN A 17 -14.57 4.64 -10.71
CA ASN A 17 -13.93 5.29 -11.82
C ASN A 17 -12.52 4.72 -11.98
N ARG A 18 -12.02 4.84 -13.19
CA ARG A 18 -10.78 4.23 -13.62
C ARG A 18 -9.96 5.39 -14.16
N GLY A 19 -8.73 5.56 -13.68
CA GLY A 19 -7.88 6.70 -14.05
C GLY A 19 -7.78 6.90 -15.58
N PRO A 20 -7.25 8.03 -16.08
CA PRO A 20 -7.36 8.43 -17.49
C PRO A 20 -6.79 7.46 -18.54
N CYS A 21 -6.13 6.37 -18.12
CA CYS A 21 -5.64 5.28 -18.96
C CYS A 21 -6.45 3.96 -18.83
N ALA A 22 -7.56 3.96 -18.09
CA ALA A 22 -8.12 2.74 -17.52
C ALA A 22 -9.52 2.40 -18.08
N SER A 23 -9.52 1.78 -19.27
CA SER A 23 -10.32 0.56 -19.37
C SER A 23 -9.64 -0.46 -18.46
N ALA A 24 -10.37 -1.15 -17.57
CA ALA A 24 -9.77 -2.31 -16.90
C ALA A 24 -9.24 -3.24 -18.00
N PRO A 25 -7.94 -3.61 -17.99
CA PRO A 25 -7.44 -4.52 -19.01
C PRO A 25 -8.32 -5.76 -18.93
N SER A 26 -8.92 -6.14 -20.05
CA SER A 26 -9.54 -7.45 -20.16
C SER A 26 -8.42 -8.49 -20.13
N SER A 27 -8.74 -9.72 -19.75
CA SER A 27 -7.86 -10.85 -20.05
C SER A 27 -7.45 -10.76 -21.53
N HIS A 28 -6.16 -10.81 -21.81
CA HIS A 28 -5.59 -10.65 -23.17
C HIS A 28 -5.63 -9.22 -23.76
N ASP A 29 -5.58 -8.14 -22.95
CA ASP A 29 -5.35 -6.77 -23.49
C ASP A 29 -3.91 -6.62 -24.03
N PRO A 30 -3.70 -6.46 -25.37
CA PRO A 30 -2.38 -6.42 -25.99
C PRO A 30 -1.42 -5.42 -25.35
N ARG A 31 -1.95 -4.29 -24.85
CA ARG A 31 -1.14 -3.24 -24.23
C ARG A 31 -0.56 -3.68 -22.89
N LEU A 32 -1.27 -4.56 -22.18
CA LEU A 32 -0.78 -5.15 -20.94
C LEU A 32 0.32 -6.18 -21.23
N GLN A 33 0.12 -7.06 -22.22
CA GLN A 33 1.16 -8.02 -22.60
C GLN A 33 2.44 -7.32 -23.09
N ASP A 34 2.30 -6.29 -23.92
CA ASP A 34 3.42 -5.48 -24.39
C ASP A 34 4.17 -4.78 -23.25
N ALA A 35 3.44 -4.31 -22.23
CA ALA A 35 4.05 -3.69 -21.05
C ALA A 35 4.83 -4.69 -20.19
N LEU A 36 4.35 -5.93 -20.08
CA LEU A 36 4.97 -7.00 -19.30
C LEU A 36 6.22 -7.57 -19.96
N HIS A 37 6.34 -7.48 -21.29
CA HIS A 37 7.51 -8.00 -21.99
C HIS A 37 8.81 -7.32 -21.51
N GLY A 38 9.70 -8.11 -20.92
CA GLY A 38 10.95 -7.63 -20.32
C GLY A 38 10.76 -6.77 -19.06
N ALA A 39 9.61 -6.82 -18.40
CA ALA A 39 9.39 -6.16 -17.11
C ALA A 39 10.13 -6.88 -15.98
N ASP A 40 10.72 -6.14 -15.04
CA ASP A 40 11.39 -6.73 -13.87
C ASP A 40 10.42 -7.03 -12.73
N VAL A 41 9.35 -6.24 -12.65
CA VAL A 41 8.37 -6.28 -11.58
C VAL A 41 6.97 -6.08 -12.14
N CYS A 42 6.03 -6.94 -11.77
CA CYS A 42 4.61 -6.75 -12.01
C CYS A 42 3.87 -6.68 -10.67
N ILE A 43 3.08 -5.62 -10.46
CA ILE A 43 2.22 -5.47 -9.29
C ILE A 43 0.78 -5.33 -9.76
N GLY A 44 -0.02 -6.37 -9.54
CA GLY A 44 -1.46 -6.36 -9.74
C GLY A 44 -2.21 -6.15 -8.43
N ALA A 45 -3.21 -5.27 -8.45
CA ALA A 45 -4.19 -5.11 -7.38
C ALA A 45 -5.59 -4.88 -7.97
N SER A 46 -5.90 -5.57 -9.06
CA SER A 46 -7.06 -5.32 -9.92
C SER A 46 -8.06 -6.47 -9.90
N ALA A 47 -8.32 -7.11 -11.05
CA ALA A 47 -9.18 -8.27 -11.18
C ALA A 47 -8.35 -9.57 -11.31
N GLY A 48 -8.93 -10.70 -10.93
CA GLY A 48 -8.30 -12.01 -11.12
C GLY A 48 -8.28 -12.47 -12.58
N GLY A 49 -7.36 -13.37 -12.92
CA GLY A 49 -7.28 -14.02 -14.24
C GLY A 49 -6.95 -13.07 -15.40
N LEU A 50 -6.17 -12.02 -15.13
CA LEU A 50 -5.71 -11.05 -16.14
C LEU A 50 -4.44 -11.51 -16.85
N LEU A 51 -3.66 -12.36 -16.20
CA LEU A 51 -2.34 -12.80 -16.64
C LEU A 51 -2.31 -14.32 -16.75
N GLY A 52 -1.66 -14.82 -17.80
CA GLY A 52 -1.35 -16.24 -17.98
C GLY A 52 0.13 -16.57 -17.79
N GLU A 53 0.46 -17.86 -17.76
CA GLU A 53 1.85 -18.34 -17.65
C GLU A 53 2.78 -17.71 -18.70
N ALA A 54 2.31 -17.56 -19.95
CA ALA A 54 3.08 -16.97 -21.05
C ALA A 54 3.46 -15.51 -20.81
N ASP A 55 2.61 -14.75 -20.10
CA ASP A 55 2.88 -13.33 -19.81
C ASP A 55 4.03 -13.19 -18.82
N VAL A 56 4.09 -14.06 -17.81
CA VAL A 56 5.20 -14.07 -16.84
C VAL A 56 6.47 -14.64 -17.47
N ALA A 57 6.35 -15.63 -18.35
CA ALA A 57 7.50 -16.15 -19.10
C ALA A 57 8.14 -15.11 -20.02
N ALA A 58 7.37 -14.14 -20.51
CA ALA A 58 7.84 -13.04 -21.36
C ALA A 58 8.49 -11.87 -20.59
N MET A 59 8.43 -11.89 -19.25
CA MET A 59 9.07 -10.88 -18.41
C MET A 59 10.61 -10.98 -18.43
N ALA A 60 11.29 -10.07 -17.73
CA ALA A 60 12.75 -10.12 -17.60
C ALA A 60 13.21 -11.39 -16.87
N GLU A 61 14.52 -11.69 -16.91
CA GLU A 61 15.09 -12.81 -16.16
C GLU A 61 14.84 -12.63 -14.66
N ARG A 62 14.27 -13.66 -14.01
CA ARG A 62 13.97 -13.69 -12.57
C ARG A 62 13.05 -12.52 -12.12
N PRO A 63 11.84 -12.40 -12.69
CA PRO A 63 10.94 -11.30 -12.39
C PRO A 63 10.32 -11.43 -10.99
N ILE A 64 9.80 -10.32 -10.47
CA ILE A 64 9.01 -10.26 -9.23
C ILE A 64 7.54 -10.05 -9.60
N VAL A 65 6.65 -10.91 -9.12
CA VAL A 65 5.21 -10.85 -9.42
C VAL A 65 4.42 -10.75 -8.13
N PHE A 66 3.73 -9.62 -7.94
CA PHE A 66 2.78 -9.42 -6.85
C PHE A 66 1.36 -9.48 -7.43
N ALA A 67 0.65 -10.57 -7.19
CA ALA A 67 -0.72 -10.78 -7.66
C ALA A 67 -1.68 -10.65 -6.46
N LEU A 68 -2.15 -9.42 -6.21
CA LEU A 68 -2.83 -9.03 -4.98
C LEU A 68 -4.36 -8.99 -5.10
N ALA A 69 -4.93 -9.30 -6.28
CA ALA A 69 -6.37 -9.49 -6.39
C ALA A 69 -6.86 -10.63 -5.48
N ASN A 70 -8.04 -10.44 -4.89
CA ASN A 70 -8.67 -11.40 -3.99
C ASN A 70 -10.13 -11.62 -4.40
N PRO A 71 -10.68 -12.86 -4.23
CA PRO A 71 -10.01 -14.07 -3.74
C PRO A 71 -9.12 -14.74 -4.79
N ASP A 72 -9.37 -14.47 -6.06
CA ASP A 72 -8.64 -15.03 -7.20
C ASP A 72 -7.58 -14.03 -7.68
N PRO A 73 -6.28 -14.38 -7.62
CA PRO A 73 -5.21 -13.49 -8.04
C PRO A 73 -5.19 -13.23 -9.54
N GLU A 74 -4.42 -12.23 -9.98
CA GLU A 74 -4.22 -11.89 -11.38
C GLU A 74 -3.69 -13.07 -12.22
N ILE A 75 -2.87 -13.94 -11.62
CA ILE A 75 -2.32 -15.19 -12.17
C ILE A 75 -2.34 -16.28 -11.11
N ASP A 76 -2.45 -17.54 -11.52
CA ASP A 76 -2.25 -18.65 -10.60
C ASP A 76 -0.83 -18.62 -9.99
N PRO A 77 -0.68 -18.67 -8.65
CA PRO A 77 0.63 -18.58 -8.02
C PRO A 77 1.61 -19.69 -8.40
N GLN A 78 1.11 -20.89 -8.74
CA GLN A 78 1.96 -22.01 -9.16
C GLN A 78 2.50 -21.79 -10.58
N GLU A 79 1.68 -21.24 -11.48
CA GLU A 79 2.12 -20.86 -12.82
C GLU A 79 3.17 -19.74 -12.75
N ALA A 80 2.91 -18.71 -11.95
CA ALA A 80 3.85 -17.60 -11.77
C ALA A 80 5.21 -18.08 -11.24
N ARG A 81 5.25 -18.98 -10.25
CA ARG A 81 6.49 -19.51 -9.65
C ARG A 81 7.39 -20.28 -10.60
N ARG A 82 6.87 -20.79 -11.73
CA ARG A 82 7.69 -21.47 -12.73
C ARG A 82 8.69 -20.54 -13.40
N HIS A 83 8.36 -19.25 -13.46
CA HIS A 83 9.11 -18.24 -14.20
C HIS A 83 9.62 -17.11 -13.29
N ALA A 84 8.83 -16.72 -12.29
CA ALA A 84 9.14 -15.65 -11.34
C ALA A 84 10.10 -16.10 -10.23
N ALA A 85 11.03 -15.21 -9.87
CA ALA A 85 11.93 -15.44 -8.74
C ALA A 85 11.26 -15.14 -7.39
N VAL A 86 10.29 -14.24 -7.36
CA VAL A 86 9.48 -13.93 -6.17
C VAL A 86 8.03 -13.82 -6.60
N VAL A 87 7.16 -14.55 -5.92
CA VAL A 87 5.70 -14.44 -6.06
C VAL A 87 5.13 -14.03 -4.71
N ALA A 88 4.28 -13.00 -4.70
CA ALA A 88 3.56 -12.55 -3.52
C ALA A 88 2.07 -12.43 -3.84
N THR A 89 1.21 -12.76 -2.88
CA THR A 89 -0.24 -12.76 -3.09
C THR A 89 -0.98 -12.21 -1.88
N GLY A 90 -2.27 -11.89 -2.03
CA GLY A 90 -3.14 -11.55 -0.89
C GLY A 90 -3.59 -12.76 -0.07
N ARG A 91 -3.35 -13.99 -0.55
CA ARG A 91 -3.86 -15.21 0.06
C ARG A 91 -2.97 -15.70 1.21
N SER A 92 -3.59 -16.16 2.29
CA SER A 92 -2.89 -16.65 3.49
C SER A 92 -2.31 -18.06 3.35
N ASP A 93 -2.75 -18.83 2.34
CA ASP A 93 -2.25 -20.18 2.05
C ASP A 93 -0.95 -20.16 1.21
N GLN A 94 -0.43 -18.99 0.86
CA GLN A 94 0.75 -18.83 0.01
C GLN A 94 1.91 -18.14 0.79
N PRO A 95 3.17 -18.49 0.47
CA PRO A 95 4.32 -17.67 0.82
C PRO A 95 4.16 -16.20 0.41
N ASN A 96 4.86 -15.30 1.09
CA ASN A 96 4.83 -13.86 0.83
C ASN A 96 3.39 -13.28 0.81
N GLN A 97 2.58 -13.59 1.83
CA GLN A 97 1.26 -12.98 1.98
C GLN A 97 1.38 -11.47 2.21
N ILE A 98 0.80 -10.68 1.32
CA ILE A 98 0.66 -9.23 1.47
C ILE A 98 -0.74 -8.93 2.01
N ASP A 99 -0.81 -8.67 3.31
CA ASP A 99 -2.06 -8.31 3.99
C ASP A 99 -1.95 -6.93 4.62
N ASN A 100 -3.08 -6.23 4.64
CA ASN A 100 -3.24 -4.96 5.33
C ASN A 100 -2.89 -5.05 6.83
N ALA A 101 -3.16 -6.17 7.49
CA ALA A 101 -2.80 -6.44 8.88
C ALA A 101 -1.30 -6.28 9.18
N LEU A 102 -0.43 -6.37 8.16
CA LEU A 102 1.00 -6.06 8.30
C LEU A 102 1.26 -4.59 8.68
N ALA A 103 0.37 -3.68 8.28
CA ALA A 103 0.57 -2.24 8.42
C ALA A 103 -0.43 -1.56 9.37
N PHE A 104 -1.72 -1.89 9.26
CA PHE A 104 -2.80 -1.15 9.92
C PHE A 104 -2.58 -0.97 11.43
N PRO A 105 -2.35 -2.02 12.23
CA PRO A 105 -2.24 -1.87 13.68
C PRO A 105 -1.11 -0.93 14.11
N GLY A 106 0.07 -1.07 13.50
CA GLY A 106 1.25 -0.27 13.83
C GLY A 106 1.16 1.18 13.35
N VAL A 107 0.70 1.40 12.12
CA VAL A 107 0.53 2.75 11.55
C VAL A 107 -0.52 3.54 12.33
N PHE A 108 -1.68 2.92 12.63
CA PHE A 108 -2.72 3.57 13.42
C PHE A 108 -2.26 3.86 14.84
N ARG A 109 -1.49 2.95 15.46
CA ARG A 109 -0.91 3.20 16.77
C ARG A 109 0.00 4.43 16.75
N GLY A 110 0.88 4.57 15.75
CA GLY A 110 1.73 5.75 15.60
C GLY A 110 0.95 7.05 15.36
N LEU A 111 -0.15 7.00 14.61
CA LEU A 111 -1.05 8.14 14.40
C LEU A 111 -1.70 8.60 15.72
N LEU A 112 -2.22 7.65 16.50
CA LEU A 112 -2.88 7.92 17.78
C LEU A 112 -1.90 8.47 18.82
N ASP A 113 -0.73 7.84 18.97
CA ASP A 113 0.32 8.30 19.89
C ASP A 113 0.83 9.70 19.51
N GLY A 114 0.95 9.97 18.20
CA GLY A 114 1.34 11.26 17.65
C GLY A 114 0.23 12.32 17.65
N ARG A 115 -1.02 11.96 17.99
CA ARG A 115 -2.22 12.80 17.87
C ARG A 115 -2.35 13.47 16.49
N ARG A 116 -2.06 12.73 15.43
CA ARG A 116 -2.12 13.22 14.05
C ARG A 116 -3.53 12.98 13.48
N SER A 117 -4.04 13.96 12.73
CA SER A 117 -5.34 13.87 12.06
C SER A 117 -5.26 13.30 10.65
N SER A 118 -4.05 13.16 10.08
CA SER A 118 -3.83 12.68 8.72
C SER A 118 -2.59 11.82 8.60
N LEU A 119 -2.62 10.91 7.62
CA LEU A 119 -1.50 10.06 7.22
C LEU A 119 -0.83 10.67 5.97
N THR A 120 0.45 11.01 6.07
CA THR A 120 1.21 11.59 4.95
C THR A 120 1.95 10.51 4.15
N THR A 121 2.33 10.81 2.91
CA THR A 121 3.16 9.92 2.09
C THR A 121 4.51 9.61 2.75
N GLU A 122 5.12 10.58 3.42
CA GLU A 122 6.38 10.37 4.16
C GLU A 122 6.21 9.34 5.29
N MET A 123 5.09 9.39 6.01
CA MET A 123 4.76 8.39 7.04
C MET A 123 4.56 7.00 6.43
N GLN A 124 3.90 6.91 5.27
CA GLN A 124 3.72 5.65 4.55
C GLN A 124 5.06 5.07 4.09
N LEU A 125 5.96 5.91 3.55
CA LEU A 125 7.30 5.50 3.13
C LEU A 125 8.15 5.04 4.31
N THR A 126 8.07 5.73 5.44
CA THR A 126 8.84 5.36 6.64
C THR A 126 8.29 4.07 7.27
N ALA A 127 6.97 3.89 7.28
CA ALA A 127 6.33 2.64 7.67
C ALA A 127 6.74 1.48 6.76
N ALA A 128 6.71 1.66 5.44
CA ALA A 128 7.16 0.65 4.48
C ALA A 128 8.65 0.29 4.68
N ALA A 129 9.50 1.28 4.95
CA ALA A 129 10.91 1.07 5.25
C ALA A 129 11.16 0.42 6.62
N ALA A 130 10.25 0.55 7.59
CA ALA A 130 10.31 -0.17 8.84
C ALA A 130 9.86 -1.63 8.66
N LEU A 131 8.80 -1.86 7.90
CA LEU A 131 8.30 -3.19 7.56
C LEU A 131 9.36 -4.02 6.82
N SER A 132 10.03 -3.43 5.83
CA SER A 132 11.05 -4.13 5.03
C SER A 132 12.24 -4.61 5.85
N ARG A 133 12.58 -3.94 6.97
CA ARG A 133 13.65 -4.36 7.89
C ARG A 133 13.27 -5.56 8.75
N LEU A 134 11.98 -5.86 8.87
CA LEU A 134 11.48 -7.02 9.61
C LEU A 134 11.41 -8.29 8.75
N ALA A 135 11.55 -8.16 7.43
CA ALA A 135 11.53 -9.29 6.51
C ALA A 135 12.65 -10.30 6.89
N PRO A 136 12.31 -11.60 7.05
CA PRO A 136 13.30 -12.63 7.35
C PRO A 136 14.40 -12.76 6.28
N GLY A 137 14.04 -12.46 5.03
CA GLY A 137 14.93 -12.57 3.88
C GLY A 137 14.74 -13.88 3.11
N GLY A 138 15.25 -13.92 1.88
CA GLY A 138 15.01 -15.03 0.94
C GLY A 138 13.80 -14.80 0.04
N VAL A 139 13.66 -15.61 -1.00
CA VAL A 139 12.67 -15.41 -2.07
C VAL A 139 11.23 -15.76 -1.66
N GLU A 140 11.06 -16.67 -0.70
CA GLU A 140 9.75 -17.08 -0.16
C GLU A 140 9.35 -16.33 1.13
N GLN A 141 10.21 -15.43 1.63
CA GLN A 141 10.01 -14.70 2.89
C GLN A 141 10.46 -13.24 2.77
N VAL A 142 9.95 -12.55 1.75
CA VAL A 142 10.23 -11.13 1.49
C VAL A 142 9.44 -10.17 2.39
N VAL A 143 8.44 -10.69 3.10
CA VAL A 143 7.65 -9.99 4.12
C VAL A 143 7.58 -10.79 5.42
N PRO A 144 7.45 -10.13 6.58
CA PRO A 144 7.22 -10.81 7.85
C PRO A 144 5.83 -11.48 7.89
N GLN A 145 5.64 -12.37 8.86
CA GLN A 145 4.34 -12.99 9.12
C GLN A 145 3.37 -11.98 9.73
N VAL A 146 2.07 -12.10 9.42
CA VAL A 146 1.03 -11.16 9.86
C VAL A 146 0.95 -11.00 11.39
N PHE A 147 1.31 -12.06 12.14
CA PHE A 147 1.27 -12.07 13.61
C PHE A 147 2.64 -11.82 14.26
N ASP A 148 3.62 -11.31 13.52
CA ASP A 148 4.92 -10.96 14.10
C ASP A 148 4.77 -9.80 15.10
N GLU A 149 5.04 -10.08 16.38
CA GLU A 149 4.89 -9.12 17.50
C GLU A 149 5.74 -7.86 17.32
N ARG A 150 6.79 -7.90 16.48
CA ARG A 150 7.66 -6.76 16.19
C ARG A 150 7.02 -5.74 15.26
N LEU A 151 5.95 -6.09 14.54
CA LEU A 151 5.27 -5.22 13.57
C LEU A 151 4.78 -3.92 14.21
N VAL A 152 3.99 -4.02 15.28
CA VAL A 152 3.37 -2.85 15.92
C VAL A 152 4.42 -1.91 16.51
N PRO A 153 5.41 -2.36 17.30
CA PRO A 153 6.48 -1.49 17.81
C PRO A 153 7.27 -0.79 16.70
N ALA A 154 7.66 -1.53 15.65
CA ALA A 154 8.48 -0.98 14.57
C ALA A 154 7.74 0.10 13.77
N LEU A 155 6.48 -0.16 13.42
CA LEU A 155 5.67 0.74 12.59
C LEU A 155 5.12 1.95 13.35
N SER A 156 4.75 1.78 14.62
CA SER A 156 4.27 2.91 15.45
C SER A 156 5.38 3.93 15.72
N SER A 157 6.63 3.48 15.78
CA SER A 157 7.81 4.32 16.00
C SER A 157 8.39 4.91 14.72
N ALA A 158 7.87 4.50 13.55
CA ALA A 158 8.32 4.95 12.22
C ALA A 158 7.72 6.32 11.81
N GLY A 159 6.96 6.99 12.67
CA GLY A 159 6.42 8.33 12.40
C GLY A 159 7.36 9.45 12.86
N PRO A 160 7.37 10.63 12.21
CA PRO A 160 8.11 11.78 12.72
C PRO A 160 7.61 12.16 14.11
N ALA A 161 8.53 12.58 14.98
CA ALA A 161 8.26 12.94 16.37
C ALA A 161 7.06 13.90 16.50
N ARG A 162 6.36 13.83 17.66
CA ARG A 162 5.16 14.60 17.96
C ARG A 162 5.33 16.07 17.56
N THR A 163 4.70 16.48 16.46
CA THR A 163 4.55 17.90 16.13
C THR A 163 3.54 18.47 17.12
N ARG A 164 3.99 19.36 18.03
CA ARG A 164 3.05 20.11 18.88
C ARG A 164 2.03 20.77 17.96
N PRO A 165 0.72 20.65 18.23
CA PRO A 165 -0.27 21.38 17.44
C PRO A 165 0.10 22.87 17.51
N THR A 166 0.39 23.46 16.35
CA THR A 166 0.57 24.90 16.20
C THR A 166 -0.81 25.55 16.22
N HIS A 167 -1.53 25.42 17.33
CA HIS A 167 -2.58 26.38 17.64
C HIS A 167 -1.88 27.62 18.17
N ARG A 168 -1.41 28.48 17.26
CA ARG A 168 -1.19 29.88 17.62
C ARG A 168 -2.57 30.51 17.62
N PRO A 169 -3.16 30.91 18.76
CA PRO A 169 -4.28 31.84 18.68
C PRO A 169 -3.77 33.08 17.95
N GLU A 170 -4.44 33.46 16.86
CA GLU A 170 -4.22 34.75 16.20
C GLU A 170 -4.31 35.84 17.28
N PRO A 171 -3.28 36.67 17.47
CA PRO A 171 -3.36 37.76 18.43
C PRO A 171 -4.29 38.83 17.85
N GLY A 172 -5.52 38.86 18.35
CA GLY A 172 -6.41 40.02 18.30
C GLY A 172 -7.21 40.17 17.00
N SER A 173 -8.42 39.65 17.01
CA SER A 173 -9.57 40.38 16.49
C SER A 173 -10.67 40.38 17.55
N ASP A 174 -10.64 41.40 18.39
CA ASP A 174 -11.84 41.81 19.12
C ASP A 174 -12.95 42.08 18.10
N SER A 175 -14.15 41.52 18.31
CA SER A 175 -15.43 42.25 18.18
C SER A 175 -16.63 41.30 18.34
N GLN A 176 -17.55 41.71 19.20
CA GLN A 176 -18.93 41.23 19.46
C GLN A 176 -19.12 40.09 20.46
N ALA A 177 -19.23 40.49 21.73
CA ALA A 177 -20.15 39.83 22.65
C ALA A 177 -21.60 39.98 22.15
N PRO A 178 -22.45 38.93 22.17
CA PRO A 178 -23.84 39.04 21.76
C PRO A 178 -24.65 39.88 22.76
N GLY A 179 -25.42 40.83 22.22
CA GLY A 179 -26.08 41.94 22.95
C GLY A 179 -27.27 41.58 23.86
N TRP A 180 -27.24 40.46 24.58
CA TRP A 180 -28.32 40.06 25.50
C TRP A 180 -27.96 40.09 26.99
N MET A 181 -26.74 40.50 27.37
CA MET A 181 -26.31 40.62 28.77
C MET A 181 -26.24 42.08 29.26
N THR A 182 -27.39 42.77 29.29
CA THR A 182 -27.55 43.97 30.13
C THR A 182 -28.70 43.75 31.10
N LEU A 183 -28.44 42.99 32.17
CA LEU A 183 -29.35 42.94 33.31
C LEU A 183 -29.20 44.25 34.09
N SER A 184 -30.20 45.12 33.96
CA SER A 184 -30.43 46.27 34.83
C SER A 184 -30.45 45.81 36.30
N ARG A 185 -29.51 46.31 37.09
CA ARG A 185 -29.67 46.46 38.53
C ARG A 185 -29.77 47.95 38.82
N ARG A 186 -30.80 48.27 39.59
CA ARG A 186 -31.14 49.59 40.12
C ARG A 186 -30.01 50.20 40.93
#